data_AF-A0A3C1DJ15-F1
#
_entry.id   AF-A0A3C1DJ15-F1
#
_cell.length_a   1.000
_cell.length_b   1.000
_cell.length_c   1.000
_cell.angle_alpha   90.00
_cell.angle_beta   90.00
_cell.angle_gamma   90.00
#
_symmetry.space_group_name_H-M   'P 1'
#
loop_
_entity.id
_entity.type
_entity.pdbx_description
1 polymer ?
#
loop_
_entity_poly.entity_id
_entity_poly.type
_entity_poly.pdbx_seq_one_letter_code
_entity_poly.pdbx_strand_id
1 'polypeptide(L)'
;MERTEVADQAVAKLFDAALKNPQCEQLVATIPELPDLVYRYYANSAADDLASRDPIDLVGAVVSQRTLALSRVPGTPAIRIFTPTVAKDGWSCEHTVVEIVADDQPFIVDSVSAALNEAGRTLNLVIHPIVETDQGAQSWVHIEIDRESEADVVAALESMIKAVLADVQAALEDWPKMRDRAALLSTQLLEEPPVGIDSEDVAEAAELLSWLATDHFTFLGYREYELEVAQDGTDVLVSRPETGLGILRATKPTRKSFAHLSPQVQQKAREPKLLMVTKANRRSTVHRPTYLDYVGIKRFDEAGNVIGELRFVGLLSAATYADSATAVPIIRQTIARAIELSNYAPGSHYARDLMHFCETFPRDELFQVSP
;
A
#
# COMPACT_ATOMS: atom_id res chain seq x y z
N MET A 1 21.99 13.31 21.79
CA MET A 1 22.07 12.65 20.48
C MET A 1 22.92 13.56 19.62
N GLU A 2 24.17 13.15 19.41
CA GLU A 2 25.25 13.97 18.86
C GLU A 2 25.02 14.31 17.39
N ARG A 3 25.65 15.42 16.97
CA ARG A 3 25.65 15.95 15.60
C ARG A 3 25.68 14.83 14.56
N THR A 4 24.63 14.82 13.76
CA THR A 4 24.45 14.17 12.46
C THR A 4 25.78 13.80 11.79
N GLU A 5 25.92 12.52 11.45
CA GLU A 5 26.94 12.06 10.51
C GLU A 5 26.99 13.02 9.33
N VAL A 6 28.21 13.47 9.07
CA VAL A 6 28.61 14.57 8.19
C VAL A 6 27.72 14.66 6.96
N ALA A 7 26.77 15.59 6.96
CA ALA A 7 26.25 16.14 5.71
C ALA A 7 27.48 16.48 4.86
N ASP A 8 27.49 16.05 3.59
CA ASP A 8 28.57 16.31 2.66
C ASP A 8 29.08 17.75 2.89
N GLN A 9 30.39 17.90 3.09
CA GLN A 9 30.99 19.18 3.45
C GLN A 9 30.64 20.29 2.42
N ALA A 10 30.31 19.90 1.18
CA ALA A 10 29.75 20.80 0.17
C ALA A 10 28.32 21.27 0.51
N VAL A 11 27.43 20.37 0.91
CA VAL A 11 26.04 20.67 1.32
C VAL A 11 26.01 21.52 2.60
N ALA A 12 26.87 21.24 3.58
CA ALA A 12 26.98 22.07 4.78
C ALA A 12 27.43 23.51 4.45
N LYS A 13 28.40 23.66 3.55
CA LYS A 13 28.83 24.99 3.06
C LYS A 13 27.73 25.71 2.28
N LEU A 14 26.91 24.97 1.53
CA LEU A 14 25.77 25.50 0.80
C LEU A 14 24.75 26.13 1.76
N PHE A 15 24.36 25.40 2.80
CA PHE A 15 23.44 25.89 3.82
C PHE A 15 24.02 27.04 4.64
N ASP A 16 25.30 26.96 5.03
CA ASP A 16 25.98 28.06 5.72
C ASP A 16 26.05 29.34 4.88
N ALA A 17 26.17 29.22 3.55
CA ALA A 17 26.12 30.36 2.64
C ALA A 17 24.69 30.91 2.51
N ALA A 18 23.67 30.04 2.41
CA ALA A 18 22.26 30.44 2.38
C ALA A 18 21.88 31.25 3.62
N LEU A 19 22.21 30.73 4.80
CA LEU A 19 21.82 31.30 6.09
C LEU A 19 22.50 32.64 6.40
N LYS A 20 23.58 32.99 5.68
CA LYS A 20 24.25 34.31 5.73
C LYS A 20 23.72 35.30 4.71
N ASN A 21 22.79 34.90 3.84
CA ASN A 21 22.15 35.82 2.92
C ASN A 21 21.22 36.78 3.71
N PRO A 22 21.24 38.10 3.45
CA PRO A 22 20.38 39.06 4.17
C PRO A 22 18.89 38.73 4.16
N GLN A 23 18.38 38.09 3.10
CA GLN A 23 16.99 37.62 3.02
C GLN A 23 16.73 36.48 4.02
N CYS A 24 17.66 35.53 4.11
CA CYS A 24 17.57 34.43 5.07
C CYS A 24 17.84 34.88 6.51
N GLU A 25 18.68 35.88 6.74
CA GLU A 25 18.93 36.43 8.08
C GLU A 25 17.65 36.96 8.73
N GLN A 26 16.77 37.61 7.96
CA GLN A 26 15.45 38.05 8.45
C GLN A 26 14.53 36.87 8.79
N LEU A 27 14.57 35.80 7.98
CA LEU A 27 13.81 34.58 8.24
C LEU A 27 14.33 33.87 9.51
N VAL A 28 15.65 33.79 9.70
CA VAL A 28 16.27 33.22 10.90
C VAL A 28 15.94 34.04 12.15
N ALA A 29 15.87 35.37 12.04
CA ALA A 29 15.44 36.21 13.16
C ALA A 29 13.98 35.96 13.57
N THR A 30 13.13 35.57 12.62
CA THR A 30 11.71 35.27 12.85
C THR A 30 11.49 33.80 13.25
N ILE A 31 12.34 32.90 12.78
CA ILE A 31 12.28 31.44 12.98
C ILE A 31 13.66 31.01 13.50
N PRO A 32 13.94 31.14 14.81
CA PRO A 32 15.26 30.85 15.38
C PRO A 32 15.73 29.41 15.15
N GLU A 33 14.81 28.47 15.02
CA GLU A 33 15.08 27.05 14.75
C GLU A 33 15.35 26.73 13.27
N LEU A 34 15.23 27.70 12.36
CA LEU A 34 15.34 27.49 10.91
C LEU A 34 16.66 26.85 10.48
N PRO A 35 17.85 27.25 10.99
CA PRO A 35 19.09 26.60 10.61
C PRO A 35 19.06 25.09 10.84
N ASP A 36 18.68 24.66 12.04
CA ASP A 36 18.62 23.25 12.41
C ASP A 36 17.54 22.49 11.62
N LEU A 37 16.40 23.15 11.35
CA LEU A 37 15.36 22.58 10.51
C LEU A 37 15.84 22.34 9.07
N VAL A 38 16.58 23.27 8.46
CA VAL A 38 17.13 23.10 7.10
C VAL A 38 18.04 21.87 7.04
N TYR A 39 18.97 21.73 8.01
CA TYR A 39 19.86 20.58 8.06
C TYR A 39 19.09 19.25 8.22
N ARG A 40 18.08 19.22 9.09
CA ARG A 40 17.23 18.03 9.27
C ARG A 40 16.38 17.72 8.06
N TYR A 41 15.85 18.74 7.39
CA TYR A 41 14.98 18.61 6.22
C TYR A 41 15.66 17.87 5.07
N TYR A 42 16.94 18.20 4.82
CA TYR A 42 17.74 17.62 3.74
C TYR A 42 18.68 16.49 4.18
N ALA A 43 18.57 16.01 5.43
CA ALA A 43 19.55 15.07 6.02
C ALA A 43 19.72 13.76 5.22
N ASN A 44 18.67 13.31 4.53
CA ASN A 44 18.66 12.08 3.73
C ASN A 44 18.68 12.34 2.22
N SER A 45 18.92 13.58 1.78
CA SER A 45 18.97 13.95 0.36
C SER A 45 20.37 13.72 -0.22
N ALA A 46 20.45 13.33 -1.49
CA ALA A 46 21.75 13.18 -2.15
C ALA A 46 22.40 14.54 -2.37
N ALA A 47 23.72 14.63 -2.14
CA ALA A 47 24.45 15.89 -2.28
C ALA A 47 24.35 16.48 -3.70
N ASP A 48 24.39 15.62 -4.72
CA ASP A 48 24.31 16.02 -6.13
C ASP A 48 22.95 16.68 -6.48
N ASP A 49 21.86 16.25 -5.84
CA ASP A 49 20.51 16.83 -6.04
C ASP A 49 20.40 18.26 -5.49
N LEU A 50 21.24 18.59 -4.50
CA LEU A 50 21.24 19.88 -3.81
C LEU A 50 22.31 20.84 -4.33
N ALA A 51 23.47 20.32 -4.77
CA ALA A 51 24.64 21.13 -5.09
C ALA A 51 24.43 22.10 -6.26
N SER A 52 23.53 21.79 -7.19
CA SER A 52 23.22 22.66 -8.34
C SER A 52 22.14 23.70 -8.06
N ARG A 53 21.57 23.75 -6.85
CA ARG A 53 20.44 24.60 -6.50
C ARG A 53 20.89 25.92 -5.87
N ASP A 54 20.07 26.96 -6.04
CA ASP A 54 20.30 28.22 -5.32
C ASP A 54 20.08 27.98 -3.82
N PRO A 55 21.05 28.34 -2.97
CA PRO A 55 20.92 28.16 -1.52
C PRO A 55 19.69 28.86 -0.92
N ILE A 56 19.26 30.00 -1.47
CA ILE A 56 18.08 30.73 -1.01
C ILE A 56 16.81 29.94 -1.28
N ASP A 57 16.71 29.30 -2.45
CA ASP A 57 15.56 28.50 -2.84
C ASP A 57 15.41 27.26 -1.95
N LEU A 58 16.53 26.65 -1.53
CA LEU A 58 16.53 25.54 -0.58
C LEU A 58 15.94 25.94 0.78
N VAL A 59 16.29 27.12 1.29
CA VAL A 59 15.71 27.67 2.53
C VAL A 59 14.24 28.02 2.32
N GLY A 60 13.90 28.58 1.15
CA GLY A 60 12.53 28.91 0.75
C GLY A 60 11.59 27.71 0.78
N ALA A 61 12.01 26.57 0.22
CA ALA A 61 11.24 25.32 0.27
C ALA A 61 10.98 24.84 1.72
N VAL A 62 11.98 24.93 2.61
CA VAL A 62 11.84 24.55 4.02
C VAL A 62 10.84 25.45 4.74
N VAL A 63 10.93 26.77 4.53
CA VAL A 63 10.00 27.73 5.12
C VAL A 63 8.59 27.51 4.57
N SER A 64 8.47 27.24 3.27
CA SER A 64 7.21 26.91 2.60
C SER A 64 6.54 25.70 3.24
N GLN A 65 7.24 24.57 3.36
CA GLN A 65 6.71 23.36 3.99
C GLN A 65 6.32 23.62 5.46
N ARG A 66 7.14 24.37 6.22
CA ARG A 66 6.84 24.72 7.61
C ARG A 66 5.56 25.54 7.71
N THR A 67 5.33 26.49 6.79
CA THR A 67 4.08 27.26 6.75
C THR A 67 2.88 26.34 6.51
N LEU A 68 2.98 25.36 5.61
CA LEU A 68 1.92 24.36 5.42
C LEU A 68 1.68 23.56 6.71
N ALA A 69 2.75 23.09 7.37
CA ALA A 69 2.66 22.33 8.61
C ALA A 69 1.96 23.11 9.74
N LEU A 70 2.25 24.40 9.88
CA LEU A 70 1.61 25.25 10.90
C LEU A 70 0.12 25.52 10.62
N SER A 71 -0.32 25.39 9.38
CA SER A 71 -1.73 25.55 8.99
C SER A 71 -2.56 24.26 9.09
N ARG A 72 -1.89 23.13 9.35
CA ARG A 72 -2.50 21.80 9.34
C ARG A 72 -3.44 21.60 10.54
N VAL A 73 -4.57 20.96 10.28
CA VAL A 73 -5.45 20.43 11.33
C VAL A 73 -4.96 19.02 11.72
N PRO A 74 -4.75 18.72 13.01
CA PRO A 74 -4.26 17.41 13.45
C PRO A 74 -5.18 16.27 12.98
N GLY A 75 -4.59 15.14 12.59
CA GLY A 75 -5.33 13.99 12.04
C GLY A 75 -5.85 14.17 10.60
N THR A 76 -5.64 15.33 9.96
CA THR A 76 -5.96 15.55 8.55
C THR A 76 -4.69 15.92 7.79
N PRO A 77 -4.36 15.28 6.66
CA PRO A 77 -3.21 15.67 5.86
C PRO A 77 -3.42 17.05 5.23
N ALA A 78 -2.42 17.92 5.33
CA ALA A 78 -2.38 19.19 4.58
C ALA A 78 -1.61 18.95 3.28
N ILE A 79 -2.18 19.36 2.14
CA ILE A 79 -1.59 19.16 0.82
C ILE A 79 -1.62 20.51 0.09
N ARG A 80 -0.53 20.82 -0.61
CA ARG A 80 -0.44 21.99 -1.47
C ARG A 80 0.32 21.63 -2.74
N ILE A 81 -0.21 22.02 -3.90
CA ILE A 81 0.42 21.78 -5.20
C ILE A 81 0.52 23.10 -5.96
N PHE A 82 1.73 23.52 -6.30
CA PHE A 82 1.96 24.82 -6.94
C PHE A 82 3.35 24.89 -7.57
N THR A 83 3.53 25.84 -8.49
CA THR A 83 4.85 26.18 -9.03
C THR A 83 5.37 27.44 -8.33
N PRO A 84 6.41 27.34 -7.47
CA PRO A 84 6.91 28.47 -6.70
C PRO A 84 7.55 29.52 -7.63
N THR A 85 7.32 30.79 -7.30
CA THR A 85 7.93 31.95 -7.98
C THR A 85 8.45 32.95 -6.96
N VAL A 86 9.59 33.57 -7.24
CA VAL A 86 10.18 34.59 -6.35
C VAL A 86 9.19 35.69 -6.01
N ALA A 87 8.36 36.11 -6.97
CA ALA A 87 7.40 37.20 -6.78
C ALA A 87 6.24 36.86 -5.83
N LYS A 88 5.79 35.59 -5.77
CA LYS A 88 4.66 35.17 -4.94
C LYS A 88 5.10 34.49 -3.65
N ASP A 89 6.14 33.68 -3.75
CA ASP A 89 6.54 32.71 -2.72
C ASP A 89 7.87 33.09 -2.07
N GLY A 90 8.64 34.01 -2.67
CA GLY A 90 9.96 34.41 -2.19
C GLY A 90 11.08 33.42 -2.56
N TRP A 91 10.73 32.35 -3.27
CA TRP A 91 11.64 31.34 -3.78
C TRP A 91 11.10 30.75 -5.09
N SER A 92 11.91 30.03 -5.83
CA SER A 92 11.50 29.35 -7.05
C SER A 92 12.20 28.02 -7.25
N CYS A 93 11.63 27.19 -8.11
CA CYS A 93 12.32 26.08 -8.72
C CYS A 93 11.78 25.88 -10.14
N GLU A 94 12.45 25.03 -10.92
CA GLU A 94 12.04 24.75 -12.28
C GLU A 94 10.78 23.86 -12.35
N HIS A 95 10.31 23.32 -11.23
CA HIS A 95 9.30 22.27 -11.13
C HIS A 95 7.98 22.73 -10.49
N THR A 96 6.93 21.93 -10.65
CA THR A 96 5.76 22.03 -9.76
C THR A 96 6.04 21.21 -8.51
N VAL A 97 5.71 21.77 -7.35
CA VAL A 97 5.96 21.19 -6.05
C VAL A 97 4.66 20.64 -5.48
N VAL A 98 4.71 19.40 -5.00
CA VAL A 98 3.70 18.74 -4.19
C VAL A 98 4.22 18.68 -2.77
N GLU A 99 3.62 19.48 -1.89
CA GLU A 99 3.91 19.50 -0.46
C GLU A 99 2.80 18.76 0.29
N ILE A 100 3.18 17.85 1.18
CA ILE A 100 2.27 17.11 2.04
C ILE A 100 2.80 17.15 3.48
N VAL A 101 1.93 17.44 4.43
CA VAL A 101 2.20 17.26 5.86
C VAL A 101 1.14 16.34 6.43
N ALA A 102 1.56 15.21 6.96
CA ALA A 102 0.69 14.19 7.55
C ALA A 102 1.31 13.65 8.86
N ASP A 103 0.51 12.94 9.65
CA ASP A 103 1.06 12.20 10.80
C ASP A 103 1.98 11.11 10.27
N ASP A 104 3.09 10.87 10.97
CA ASP A 104 4.09 9.92 10.49
C ASP A 104 3.52 8.50 10.48
N GLN A 105 3.48 7.91 9.28
CA GLN A 105 2.90 6.60 9.04
C GLN A 105 3.64 5.90 7.89
N PRO A 106 3.72 4.55 7.91
CA PRO A 106 4.22 3.80 6.77
C PRO A 106 3.43 4.10 5.49
N PHE A 107 4.10 3.89 4.36
CA PHE A 107 3.52 3.93 3.02
C PHE A 107 3.06 5.31 2.49
N ILE A 108 3.42 6.43 3.11
CA ILE A 108 3.02 7.75 2.58
C ILE A 108 3.76 8.04 1.26
N VAL A 109 5.09 8.01 1.29
CA VAL A 109 5.93 8.47 0.17
C VAL A 109 5.78 7.58 -1.06
N ASP A 110 5.86 6.27 -0.89
CA ASP A 110 5.76 5.29 -1.96
C ASP A 110 4.36 5.27 -2.60
N SER A 111 3.28 5.38 -1.82
CA SER A 111 1.90 5.45 -2.33
C SER A 111 1.67 6.73 -3.15
N VAL A 112 2.10 7.88 -2.64
CA VAL A 112 1.98 9.16 -3.36
C VAL A 112 2.85 9.15 -4.61
N SER A 113 4.09 8.68 -4.50
CA SER A 113 5.01 8.56 -5.64
C SER A 113 4.45 7.64 -6.73
N ALA A 114 3.85 6.51 -6.34
CA ALA A 114 3.20 5.60 -7.26
C ALA A 114 2.02 6.27 -7.97
N ALA A 115 1.15 6.97 -7.23
CA ALA A 115 0.00 7.66 -7.80
C ALA A 115 0.40 8.78 -8.77
N LEU A 116 1.43 9.56 -8.45
CA LEU A 116 1.97 10.58 -9.34
C LEU A 116 2.56 9.97 -10.64
N ASN A 117 3.32 8.88 -10.51
CA ASN A 117 3.84 8.17 -11.68
C ASN A 117 2.73 7.57 -12.55
N GLU A 118 1.68 6.99 -11.96
CA GLU A 118 0.50 6.49 -12.70
C GLU A 118 -0.28 7.60 -13.40
N ALA A 119 -0.29 8.81 -12.83
CA ALA A 119 -0.81 10.01 -13.46
C ALA A 119 0.11 10.57 -14.57
N GLY A 120 1.24 9.90 -14.86
CA GLY A 120 2.19 10.29 -15.89
C GLY A 120 3.04 11.49 -15.51
N ARG A 121 3.43 11.60 -14.24
CA ARG A 121 4.32 12.66 -13.73
C ARG A 121 5.67 12.07 -13.37
N THR A 122 6.74 12.66 -13.91
CA THR A 122 8.10 12.33 -13.53
C THR A 122 8.41 12.97 -12.19
N LEU A 123 8.97 12.20 -11.25
CA LEU A 123 9.46 12.72 -9.99
C LEU A 123 10.90 13.17 -10.16
N ASN A 124 11.16 14.46 -9.99
CA ASN A 124 12.47 15.09 -10.14
C ASN A 124 13.23 15.17 -8.81
N LEU A 125 12.51 15.22 -7.69
CA LEU A 125 13.07 15.21 -6.34
C LEU A 125 12.01 14.71 -5.35
N VAL A 126 12.44 13.94 -4.34
CA VAL A 126 11.61 13.54 -3.20
C VAL A 126 12.39 13.81 -1.92
N ILE A 127 11.80 14.60 -1.03
CA ILE A 127 12.34 14.90 0.29
C ILE A 127 11.30 14.51 1.34
N HIS A 128 11.73 13.73 2.32
CA HIS A 128 10.87 13.20 3.38
C HIS A 128 11.54 13.19 4.75
N PRO A 129 11.66 14.35 5.42
CA PRO A 129 12.04 14.39 6.82
C PRO A 129 10.87 14.01 7.71
N ILE A 130 11.20 13.30 8.80
CA ILE A 130 10.31 13.09 9.93
C ILE A 130 10.57 14.21 10.93
N VAL A 131 9.53 14.94 11.30
CA VAL A 131 9.61 16.10 12.21
C VAL A 131 8.83 15.81 13.48
N GLU A 132 9.52 15.81 14.61
CA GLU A 132 8.91 15.67 15.94
C GLU A 132 8.16 16.95 16.33
N THR A 133 6.90 16.79 16.75
CA THR A 133 6.05 17.89 17.25
C THR A 133 5.45 17.54 18.60
N ASP A 134 4.78 18.50 19.24
CA ASP A 134 4.01 18.27 20.47
C ASP A 134 2.82 17.31 20.27
N GLN A 135 2.39 17.13 19.03
CA GLN A 135 1.29 16.25 18.62
C GLN A 135 1.77 14.89 18.09
N GLY A 136 3.09 14.63 18.15
CA GLY A 136 3.72 13.40 17.64
C GLY A 136 4.57 13.64 16.38
N ALA A 137 5.11 12.56 15.84
CA ALA A 137 5.93 12.60 14.63
C ALA A 137 5.08 12.94 13.40
N GLN A 138 5.60 13.81 12.54
CA GLN A 138 4.98 14.20 11.28
C GLN A 138 5.87 13.82 10.11
N SER A 139 5.25 13.25 9.08
CA SER A 139 5.83 13.06 7.76
C SER A 139 5.65 14.34 6.95
N TRP A 140 6.75 15.03 6.64
CA TRP A 140 6.76 16.15 5.69
C TRP A 140 7.28 15.63 4.36
N VAL A 141 6.46 15.68 3.31
CA VAL A 141 6.82 15.18 1.99
C VAL A 141 6.85 16.36 1.02
N HIS A 142 7.96 16.51 0.31
CA HIS A 142 8.13 17.47 -0.78
C HIS A 142 8.55 16.70 -2.03
N ILE A 143 7.73 16.80 -3.07
CA ILE A 143 7.97 16.13 -4.34
C ILE A 143 7.97 17.18 -5.44
N GLU A 144 9.02 17.18 -6.24
CA GLU A 144 9.09 17.99 -7.45
C GLU A 144 8.66 17.16 -8.64
N ILE A 145 7.67 17.64 -9.38
CA ILE A 145 7.17 17.02 -10.61
C ILE A 145 7.39 17.94 -11.81
N ASP A 146 7.21 17.38 -13.01
CA ASP A 146 7.16 18.18 -14.24
C ASP A 146 6.20 19.38 -14.08
N ARG A 147 6.54 20.52 -14.70
CA ARG A 147 5.76 21.76 -14.52
C ARG A 147 4.30 21.56 -14.92
N GLU A 148 3.42 22.03 -14.06
CA GLU A 148 1.98 22.02 -14.25
C GLU A 148 1.38 23.41 -14.11
N SER A 149 0.78 23.92 -15.18
CA SER A 149 0.14 25.23 -15.24
C SER A 149 -1.39 25.17 -15.19
N GLU A 150 -1.99 24.02 -15.50
CA GLU A 150 -3.43 23.89 -15.65
C GLU A 150 -4.10 23.64 -14.30
N ALA A 151 -4.94 24.59 -13.86
CA ALA A 151 -5.58 24.54 -12.54
C ALA A 151 -6.44 23.29 -12.33
N ASP A 152 -7.14 22.82 -13.38
CA ASP A 152 -7.96 21.61 -13.30
C ASP A 152 -7.10 20.34 -13.11
N VAL A 153 -5.91 20.30 -13.71
CA VAL A 153 -4.95 19.20 -13.54
C VAL A 153 -4.40 19.20 -12.12
N VAL A 154 -4.01 20.38 -11.60
CA VAL A 154 -3.54 20.55 -10.23
C VAL A 154 -4.61 20.11 -9.22
N ALA A 155 -5.86 20.53 -9.41
CA ALA A 155 -6.97 20.13 -8.54
C ALA A 155 -7.24 18.62 -8.60
N ALA A 156 -7.12 18.00 -9.77
CA ALA A 156 -7.25 16.56 -9.93
C ALA A 156 -6.14 15.79 -9.20
N LEU A 157 -4.88 16.25 -9.31
CA LEU A 157 -3.74 15.68 -8.58
C LEU A 157 -3.93 15.79 -7.07
N GLU A 158 -4.38 16.94 -6.57
CA GLU A 158 -4.64 17.15 -5.15
C GLU A 158 -5.76 16.22 -4.64
N SER A 159 -6.86 16.08 -5.38
CA SER A 159 -7.94 15.15 -5.04
C SER A 159 -7.49 13.68 -5.06
N MET A 160 -6.62 13.31 -6.01
CA MET A 160 -6.06 11.97 -6.11
C MET A 160 -5.16 11.67 -4.90
N ILE A 161 -4.24 12.57 -4.57
CA ILE A 161 -3.34 12.42 -3.40
C ILE A 161 -4.15 12.35 -2.10
N LYS A 162 -5.19 13.17 -1.94
CA LYS A 162 -6.12 13.08 -0.81
C LYS A 162 -6.75 11.69 -0.68
N ALA A 163 -7.21 11.11 -1.79
CA ALA A 163 -7.80 9.78 -1.79
C ALA A 163 -6.78 8.69 -1.43
N VAL A 164 -5.55 8.80 -1.94
CA VAL A 164 -4.45 7.88 -1.61
C VAL A 164 -4.11 7.92 -0.13
N LEU A 165 -3.93 9.11 0.45
CA LEU A 165 -3.63 9.24 1.88
C LEU A 165 -4.78 8.73 2.77
N ALA A 166 -6.03 8.92 2.33
CA ALA A 166 -7.18 8.35 3.02
C ALA A 166 -7.21 6.82 2.98
N ASP A 167 -6.82 6.21 1.85
CA ASP A 167 -6.68 4.75 1.73
C ASP A 167 -5.54 4.22 2.62
N VAL A 168 -4.39 4.90 2.67
CA VAL A 168 -3.27 4.57 3.56
C VAL A 168 -3.71 4.59 5.02
N GLN A 169 -4.35 5.69 5.45
CA GLN A 169 -4.83 5.83 6.82
C GLN A 169 -5.86 4.74 7.16
N ALA A 170 -6.84 4.51 6.30
CA ALA A 170 -7.87 3.50 6.54
C ALA A 170 -7.28 2.10 6.66
N ALA A 171 -6.35 1.73 5.77
CA ALA A 171 -5.67 0.44 5.81
C ALA A 171 -4.89 0.25 7.11
N LEU A 172 -4.11 1.24 7.54
CA LEU A 172 -3.31 1.17 8.77
C LEU A 172 -4.17 1.10 10.04
N GLU A 173 -5.22 1.94 10.14
CA GLU A 173 -6.11 1.97 11.30
C GLU A 173 -6.83 0.62 11.52
N ASP A 174 -7.21 -0.06 10.43
CA ASP A 174 -7.92 -1.35 10.50
C ASP A 174 -7.01 -2.57 10.36
N TRP A 175 -5.72 -2.40 10.08
CA TRP A 175 -4.78 -3.50 9.90
C TRP A 175 -4.85 -4.54 11.04
N PRO A 176 -4.84 -4.15 12.34
CA PRO A 176 -4.97 -5.12 13.42
C PRO A 176 -6.28 -5.91 13.36
N LYS A 177 -7.39 -5.24 13.03
CA LYS A 177 -8.72 -5.88 12.94
C LYS A 177 -8.77 -6.90 11.80
N MET A 178 -8.16 -6.59 10.66
CA MET A 178 -8.11 -7.49 9.51
C MET A 178 -7.23 -8.72 9.80
N ARG A 179 -6.06 -8.50 10.40
CA ARG A 179 -5.18 -9.58 10.86
C ARG A 179 -5.87 -10.49 11.87
N ASP A 180 -6.48 -9.90 12.89
CA ASP A 180 -7.17 -10.65 13.95
C ASP A 180 -8.39 -11.40 13.39
N ARG A 181 -9.08 -10.85 12.38
CA ARG A 181 -10.16 -11.54 11.68
C ARG A 181 -9.67 -12.76 10.89
N ALA A 182 -8.52 -12.67 10.22
CA ALA A 182 -7.91 -13.81 9.53
C ALA A 182 -7.50 -14.91 10.53
N ALA A 183 -6.85 -14.53 11.63
CA ALA A 183 -6.48 -15.47 12.69
C ALA A 183 -7.69 -16.15 13.34
N LEU A 184 -8.76 -15.39 13.62
CA LEU A 184 -10.00 -15.94 14.15
C LEU A 184 -10.63 -16.92 13.17
N LEU A 185 -10.68 -16.57 11.88
CA LEU A 185 -11.26 -17.44 10.84
C LEU A 185 -10.48 -18.75 10.69
N SER A 186 -9.15 -18.70 10.82
CA SER A 186 -8.31 -19.90 10.87
C SER A 186 -8.78 -20.87 11.96
N THR A 187 -9.00 -20.37 13.19
CA THR A 187 -9.46 -21.23 14.30
C THR A 187 -10.88 -21.74 14.04
N GLN A 188 -11.79 -20.87 13.60
CA GLN A 188 -13.18 -21.21 13.33
C GLN A 188 -13.33 -22.34 12.30
N LEU A 189 -12.53 -22.33 11.24
CA LEU A 189 -12.56 -23.38 10.22
C LEU A 189 -12.20 -24.77 10.77
N LEU A 190 -11.29 -24.84 11.75
CA LEU A 190 -10.87 -26.10 12.37
C LEU A 190 -11.88 -26.60 13.41
N GLU A 191 -12.54 -25.70 14.12
CA GLU A 191 -13.56 -26.03 15.13
C GLU A 191 -14.90 -26.41 14.49
N GLU A 192 -15.30 -25.70 13.45
CA GLU A 192 -16.58 -25.85 12.75
C GLU A 192 -16.34 -25.97 11.23
N PRO A 193 -15.82 -27.13 10.75
CA PRO A 193 -15.51 -27.32 9.35
C PRO A 193 -16.79 -27.26 8.49
N PRO A 194 -16.76 -26.55 7.34
CA PRO A 194 -17.92 -26.44 6.46
C PRO A 194 -18.34 -27.80 5.89
N VAL A 195 -19.66 -28.02 5.82
CA VAL A 195 -20.24 -29.26 5.29
C VAL A 195 -19.84 -29.48 3.83
N GLY A 196 -19.35 -30.67 3.51
CA GLY A 196 -19.03 -31.08 2.14
C GLY A 196 -17.65 -30.65 1.63
N ILE A 197 -16.81 -30.06 2.47
CA ILE A 197 -15.42 -29.73 2.15
C ILE A 197 -14.47 -30.78 2.75
N ASP A 198 -13.43 -31.15 2.01
CA ASP A 198 -12.42 -32.10 2.47
C ASP A 198 -11.65 -31.55 3.70
N SER A 199 -11.37 -32.41 4.68
CA SER A 199 -10.65 -32.01 5.89
C SER A 199 -9.25 -31.47 5.62
N GLU A 200 -8.58 -31.94 4.56
CA GLU A 200 -7.28 -31.46 4.14
C GLU A 200 -7.37 -30.04 3.56
N ASP A 201 -8.39 -29.76 2.73
CA ASP A 201 -8.67 -28.42 2.22
C ASP A 201 -9.02 -27.43 3.35
N VAL A 202 -9.76 -27.87 4.36
CA VAL A 202 -10.06 -27.06 5.56
C VAL A 202 -8.78 -26.75 6.34
N ALA A 203 -7.95 -27.76 6.59
CA ALA A 203 -6.71 -27.61 7.35
C ALA A 203 -5.77 -26.61 6.67
N GLU A 204 -5.65 -26.67 5.35
CA GLU A 204 -4.77 -25.77 4.60
C GLU A 204 -5.31 -24.37 4.46
N ALA A 205 -6.63 -24.20 4.29
CA ALA A 205 -7.25 -22.88 4.32
C ALA A 205 -7.01 -22.21 5.68
N ALA A 206 -7.16 -22.97 6.78
CA ALA A 206 -6.85 -22.48 8.12
C ALA A 206 -5.37 -22.12 8.27
N GLU A 207 -4.45 -23.00 7.86
CA GLU A 207 -3.01 -22.74 7.95
C GLU A 207 -2.59 -21.53 7.13
N LEU A 208 -3.12 -21.36 5.90
CA LEU A 208 -2.86 -20.16 5.10
C LEU A 208 -3.34 -18.90 5.82
N LEU A 209 -4.55 -18.89 6.38
CA LEU A 209 -5.07 -17.72 7.10
C LEU A 209 -4.20 -17.35 8.31
N SER A 210 -3.76 -18.35 9.08
CA SER A 210 -2.85 -18.15 10.20
C SER A 210 -1.49 -17.61 9.73
N TRP A 211 -0.97 -18.16 8.63
CA TRP A 211 0.28 -17.73 8.02
C TRP A 211 0.21 -16.29 7.51
N LEU A 212 -0.84 -15.91 6.78
CA LEU A 212 -1.09 -14.53 6.34
C LEU A 212 -1.16 -13.56 7.53
N ALA A 213 -1.79 -13.99 8.63
CA ALA A 213 -1.90 -13.19 9.86
C ALA A 213 -0.56 -13.03 10.61
N THR A 214 0.46 -13.82 10.26
CA THR A 214 1.79 -13.82 10.89
C THR A 214 2.82 -13.17 9.96
N ASP A 215 2.59 -11.91 9.59
CA ASP A 215 3.50 -11.04 8.82
C ASP A 215 3.80 -11.44 7.35
N HIS A 216 3.08 -12.42 6.81
CA HIS A 216 3.21 -12.80 5.40
C HIS A 216 2.26 -12.04 4.45
N PHE A 217 1.42 -11.16 4.99
CA PHE A 217 0.46 -10.37 4.23
C PHE A 217 0.28 -8.96 4.78
N THR A 218 0.43 -7.96 3.92
CA THR A 218 0.00 -6.58 4.21
C THR A 218 -1.50 -6.48 3.93
N PHE A 219 -2.32 -6.60 4.97
CA PHE A 219 -3.77 -6.42 4.87
C PHE A 219 -4.12 -4.97 4.53
N LEU A 220 -4.87 -4.76 3.45
CA LEU A 220 -5.30 -3.43 3.01
C LEU A 220 -6.82 -3.26 3.06
N GLY A 221 -7.59 -4.34 2.93
CA GLY A 221 -9.04 -4.28 3.06
C GLY A 221 -9.68 -5.62 3.39
N TYR A 222 -10.84 -5.56 4.02
CA TYR A 222 -11.70 -6.73 4.28
C TYR A 222 -13.16 -6.36 4.08
N ARG A 223 -13.95 -7.29 3.55
CA ARG A 223 -15.42 -7.16 3.50
C ARG A 223 -16.09 -8.52 3.31
N GLU A 224 -17.28 -8.69 3.87
CA GLU A 224 -18.14 -9.86 3.64
C GLU A 224 -19.15 -9.61 2.52
N TYR A 225 -19.48 -10.69 1.81
CA TYR A 225 -20.46 -10.71 0.74
C TYR A 225 -21.43 -11.88 0.92
N GLU A 226 -22.66 -11.69 0.48
CA GLU A 226 -23.71 -12.71 0.38
C GLU A 226 -23.93 -13.06 -1.09
N LEU A 227 -24.06 -14.34 -1.40
CA LEU A 227 -24.37 -14.83 -2.73
C LEU A 227 -25.90 -14.98 -2.84
N GLU A 228 -26.53 -14.09 -3.58
CA GLU A 228 -27.97 -14.07 -3.82
C GLU A 228 -28.28 -14.44 -5.27
N VAL A 229 -29.55 -14.81 -5.53
CA VAL A 229 -30.07 -15.02 -6.89
C VAL A 229 -31.01 -13.86 -7.22
N ALA A 230 -30.68 -13.10 -8.26
CA ALA A 230 -31.52 -12.01 -8.75
C ALA A 230 -32.84 -12.54 -9.35
N GLN A 231 -33.79 -11.61 -9.58
CA GLN A 231 -35.11 -11.94 -10.14
C GLN A 231 -35.05 -12.60 -11.53
N ASP A 232 -33.98 -12.34 -12.29
CA ASP A 232 -33.73 -12.94 -13.60
C ASP A 232 -33.00 -14.30 -13.53
N GLY A 233 -32.77 -14.82 -12.32
CA GLY A 233 -32.09 -16.10 -12.07
C GLY A 233 -30.57 -16.02 -12.08
N THR A 234 -29.97 -14.83 -12.23
CA THR A 234 -28.50 -14.67 -12.21
C THR A 234 -27.95 -14.57 -10.80
N ASP A 235 -26.76 -15.14 -10.56
CA ASP A 235 -26.08 -14.99 -9.28
C ASP A 235 -25.49 -13.60 -9.11
N VAL A 236 -25.65 -13.05 -7.91
CA VAL A 236 -25.16 -11.73 -7.53
C VAL A 236 -24.45 -11.77 -6.18
N LEU A 237 -23.30 -11.10 -6.09
CA LEU A 237 -22.61 -10.88 -4.81
C LEU A 237 -23.02 -9.55 -4.20
N VAL A 238 -23.72 -9.61 -3.08
CA VAL A 238 -24.20 -8.46 -2.33
C VAL A 238 -23.24 -8.15 -1.19
N SER A 239 -22.62 -6.98 -1.24
CA SER A 239 -21.68 -6.55 -0.20
C SER A 239 -22.41 -6.23 1.10
N ARG A 240 -21.83 -6.61 2.24
CA ARG A 240 -22.24 -6.20 3.59
C ARG A 240 -21.40 -4.99 4.04
N PRO A 241 -21.83 -3.73 3.82
CA PRO A 241 -20.98 -2.57 3.98
C PRO A 241 -20.51 -2.34 5.42
N GLU A 242 -21.31 -2.79 6.40
CA GLU A 242 -21.01 -2.71 7.84
C GLU A 242 -19.80 -3.56 8.25
N THR A 243 -19.42 -4.54 7.44
CA THR A 243 -18.25 -5.40 7.67
C THR A 243 -16.97 -4.84 7.03
N GLY A 244 -17.08 -3.74 6.29
CA GLY A 244 -15.98 -3.17 5.52
C GLY A 244 -14.86 -2.58 6.40
N LEU A 245 -13.63 -3.03 6.16
CA LEU A 245 -12.42 -2.54 6.82
C LEU A 245 -11.39 -2.06 5.79
N GLY A 246 -10.48 -1.18 6.22
CA GLY A 246 -9.41 -0.65 5.38
C GLY A 246 -9.91 0.10 4.15
N ILE A 247 -9.30 -0.13 2.99
CA ILE A 247 -9.72 0.45 1.70
C ILE A 247 -11.13 -0.03 1.27
N LEU A 248 -11.70 -1.01 1.96
CA LEU A 248 -13.07 -1.50 1.77
C LEU A 248 -14.05 -0.96 2.82
N ARG A 249 -13.77 0.15 3.52
CA ARG A 249 -14.70 0.81 4.47
C ARG A 249 -15.95 1.44 3.85
N ALA A 250 -15.98 1.69 2.53
CA ALA A 250 -16.99 2.54 1.90
C ALA A 250 -18.45 2.22 2.34
N THR A 251 -19.11 3.23 2.93
CA THR A 251 -20.42 3.15 3.62
C THR A 251 -21.64 3.21 2.69
N LYS A 252 -21.46 3.64 1.43
CA LYS A 252 -22.53 3.57 0.43
C LYS A 252 -22.45 2.21 -0.25
N PRO A 253 -23.54 1.41 -0.28
CA PRO A 253 -23.56 0.17 -1.03
C PRO A 253 -23.24 0.50 -2.48
N THR A 254 -22.08 0.06 -2.96
CA THR A 254 -21.73 0.14 -4.37
C THR A 254 -22.55 -0.91 -5.11
N ARG A 255 -23.85 -0.61 -5.33
CA ARG A 255 -24.71 -1.36 -6.27
C ARG A 255 -24.26 -1.21 -7.72
N LYS A 256 -23.19 -0.45 -7.99
CA LYS A 256 -22.65 -0.29 -9.34
C LYS A 256 -21.92 -1.57 -9.75
N SER A 257 -22.65 -2.43 -10.45
CA SER A 257 -22.15 -3.32 -11.52
C SER A 257 -21.12 -4.39 -11.14
N PHE A 258 -21.19 -4.94 -9.93
CA PHE A 258 -20.74 -6.32 -9.66
C PHE A 258 -21.90 -7.30 -9.53
N ALA A 259 -23.15 -6.82 -9.66
CA ALA A 259 -24.33 -7.64 -9.43
C ALA A 259 -24.36 -8.84 -10.37
N HIS A 260 -24.29 -8.63 -11.68
CA HIS A 260 -24.33 -9.77 -12.59
C HIS A 260 -22.93 -10.36 -12.78
N LEU A 261 -22.71 -11.54 -12.20
CA LEU A 261 -21.54 -12.35 -12.51
C LEU A 261 -21.66 -12.91 -13.93
N SER A 262 -20.56 -12.96 -14.68
CA SER A 262 -20.55 -13.67 -15.97
C SER A 262 -20.77 -15.17 -15.76
N PRO A 263 -21.24 -15.94 -16.76
CA PRO A 263 -21.52 -17.37 -16.57
C PRO A 263 -20.35 -18.18 -16.00
N GLN A 264 -19.11 -17.88 -16.41
CA GLN A 264 -17.92 -18.53 -15.87
C GLN A 264 -17.66 -18.18 -14.40
N VAL A 265 -17.93 -16.92 -14.02
CA VAL A 265 -17.79 -16.45 -12.63
C VAL A 265 -18.92 -16.99 -11.76
N GLN A 266 -20.14 -17.15 -12.28
CA GLN A 266 -21.25 -17.81 -11.57
C GLN A 266 -20.90 -19.26 -11.23
N GLN A 267 -20.39 -20.01 -12.22
CA GLN A 267 -19.96 -21.38 -12.00
C GLN A 267 -18.87 -21.46 -10.92
N LYS A 268 -17.84 -20.60 -11.01
CA LYS A 268 -16.80 -20.51 -9.98
C LYS A 268 -17.33 -20.03 -8.63
N ALA A 269 -18.34 -19.17 -8.57
CA ALA A 269 -18.93 -18.71 -7.32
C ALA A 269 -19.63 -19.87 -6.59
N ARG A 270 -20.35 -20.73 -7.32
CA ARG A 270 -21.05 -21.90 -6.78
C ARG A 270 -20.19 -23.15 -6.58
N GLU A 271 -18.98 -23.19 -7.15
CA GLU A 271 -18.05 -24.30 -6.96
C GLU A 271 -17.76 -24.51 -5.46
N PRO A 272 -17.86 -25.74 -4.92
CA PRO A 272 -17.64 -26.00 -3.49
C PRO A 272 -16.14 -26.05 -3.13
N LYS A 273 -15.41 -25.00 -3.50
CA LYS A 273 -14.00 -24.79 -3.16
C LYS A 273 -13.89 -23.71 -2.09
N LEU A 274 -13.45 -24.08 -0.90
CA LEU A 274 -13.44 -23.23 0.29
C LEU A 274 -12.61 -21.95 0.11
N LEU A 275 -11.41 -22.09 -0.47
CA LEU A 275 -10.44 -21.01 -0.58
C LEU A 275 -10.20 -20.60 -2.05
N MET A 276 -10.13 -19.30 -2.29
CA MET A 276 -9.70 -18.72 -3.57
C MET A 276 -8.61 -17.69 -3.34
N VAL A 277 -7.44 -17.92 -3.95
CA VAL A 277 -6.32 -16.95 -3.98
C VAL A 277 -6.08 -16.53 -5.43
N THR A 278 -6.13 -15.24 -5.71
CA THR A 278 -5.93 -14.70 -7.07
C THR A 278 -5.51 -13.24 -7.03
N LYS A 279 -5.30 -12.61 -8.19
CA LYS A 279 -5.12 -11.16 -8.30
C LYS A 279 -6.48 -10.49 -8.51
N ALA A 280 -6.76 -9.46 -7.73
CA ALA A 280 -7.92 -8.62 -7.95
C ALA A 280 -7.76 -7.81 -9.25
N ASN A 281 -8.88 -7.34 -9.80
CA ASN A 281 -8.91 -6.47 -10.97
C ASN A 281 -8.61 -4.99 -10.65
N ARG A 282 -8.11 -4.69 -9.44
CA ARG A 282 -7.78 -3.35 -8.97
C ARG A 282 -6.35 -3.31 -8.45
N ARG A 283 -5.62 -2.26 -8.83
CA ARG A 283 -4.27 -1.98 -8.31
C ARG A 283 -4.37 -1.36 -6.93
N SER A 284 -3.37 -1.64 -6.09
CA SER A 284 -3.26 -1.04 -4.77
C SER A 284 -2.96 0.44 -4.89
N THR A 285 -3.67 1.23 -4.08
CA THR A 285 -3.39 2.65 -3.82
C THR A 285 -2.43 2.84 -2.66
N VAL A 286 -2.05 1.75 -1.96
CA VAL A 286 -1.18 1.75 -0.79
C VAL A 286 0.10 0.97 -1.08
N HIS A 287 1.24 1.49 -0.63
CA HIS A 287 2.60 0.94 -0.73
C HIS A 287 3.16 0.91 -2.17
N ARG A 288 2.63 0.03 -3.04
CA ARG A 288 3.12 -0.14 -4.42
C ARG A 288 1.97 -0.38 -5.39
N PRO A 289 2.06 0.09 -6.66
CA PRO A 289 0.97 0.00 -7.62
C PRO A 289 0.93 -1.39 -8.28
N THR A 290 0.82 -2.46 -7.49
CA THR A 290 0.60 -3.82 -8.02
C THR A 290 -0.87 -4.18 -7.93
N TYR A 291 -1.31 -5.15 -8.72
CA TYR A 291 -2.63 -5.75 -8.51
C TYR A 291 -2.72 -6.29 -7.08
N LEU A 292 -3.84 -6.03 -6.42
CA LEU A 292 -4.07 -6.52 -5.06
C LEU A 292 -4.15 -8.04 -5.08
N ASP A 293 -3.56 -8.67 -4.07
CA ASP A 293 -3.80 -10.06 -3.76
C ASP A 293 -5.19 -10.19 -3.15
N TYR A 294 -5.96 -11.13 -3.69
CA TYR A 294 -7.31 -11.45 -3.28
C TYR A 294 -7.30 -12.80 -2.57
N VAL A 295 -7.79 -12.84 -1.34
CA VAL A 295 -8.00 -14.07 -0.58
C VAL A 295 -9.47 -14.14 -0.18
N GLY A 296 -10.22 -15.04 -0.83
CA GLY A 296 -11.63 -15.27 -0.58
C GLY A 296 -11.87 -16.59 0.12
N ILE A 297 -12.70 -16.57 1.15
CA ILE A 297 -13.09 -17.74 1.93
C ILE A 297 -14.60 -17.87 1.81
N LYS A 298 -15.06 -18.93 1.15
CA LYS A 298 -16.48 -19.16 0.92
C LYS A 298 -17.18 -19.58 2.21
N ARG A 299 -18.43 -19.15 2.33
CA ARG A 299 -19.35 -19.60 3.38
C ARG A 299 -20.33 -20.59 2.79
N PHE A 300 -20.69 -21.58 3.61
CA PHE A 300 -21.57 -22.68 3.23
C PHE A 300 -22.78 -22.75 4.16
N ASP A 301 -23.93 -23.15 3.62
CA ASP A 301 -25.09 -23.53 4.43
C ASP A 301 -24.95 -24.98 4.96
N GLU A 302 -25.93 -25.42 5.76
CA GLU A 302 -25.98 -26.78 6.32
C GLU A 302 -26.07 -27.88 5.24
N ALA A 303 -26.46 -27.53 4.01
CA ALA A 303 -26.52 -28.43 2.87
C ALA A 303 -25.24 -28.42 2.02
N GLY A 304 -24.23 -27.63 2.39
CA GLY A 304 -22.97 -27.49 1.65
C GLY A 304 -23.05 -26.58 0.43
N ASN A 305 -24.10 -25.75 0.29
CA ASN A 305 -24.19 -24.76 -0.78
C ASN A 305 -23.46 -23.48 -0.41
N VAL A 306 -22.79 -22.86 -1.38
CA VAL A 306 -22.14 -21.55 -1.19
C VAL A 306 -23.20 -20.46 -0.99
N ILE A 307 -23.09 -19.72 0.12
CA ILE A 307 -23.99 -18.60 0.48
C ILE A 307 -23.30 -17.23 0.49
N GLY A 308 -22.00 -17.18 0.20
CA GLY A 308 -21.24 -15.93 0.16
C GLY A 308 -19.76 -16.15 0.44
N GLU A 309 -19.08 -15.07 0.78
CA GLU A 309 -17.64 -15.11 1.06
C GLU A 309 -17.18 -14.03 2.04
N LEU A 310 -16.07 -14.30 2.71
CA LEU A 310 -15.24 -13.34 3.42
C LEU A 310 -14.06 -13.01 2.51
N ARG A 311 -13.85 -11.73 2.23
CA ARG A 311 -12.85 -11.28 1.28
C ARG A 311 -11.80 -10.43 1.97
N PHE A 312 -10.55 -10.86 1.89
CA PHE A 312 -9.38 -10.03 2.18
C PHE A 312 -8.75 -9.55 0.88
N VAL A 313 -8.28 -8.30 0.89
CA VAL A 313 -7.43 -7.74 -0.16
C VAL A 313 -6.18 -7.13 0.47
N GLY A 314 -5.05 -7.28 -0.21
CA GLY A 314 -3.78 -6.79 0.31
C GLY A 314 -2.62 -7.09 -0.62
N LEU A 315 -1.44 -7.23 -0.03
CA LEU A 315 -0.20 -7.53 -0.74
C LEU A 315 0.55 -8.63 0.01
N LEU A 316 0.95 -9.69 -0.68
CA LEU A 316 1.92 -10.65 -0.12
C LEU A 316 3.24 -9.92 0.18
N SER A 317 3.80 -10.23 1.35
CA SER A 317 5.05 -9.59 1.80
C SER A 317 6.21 -9.99 0.90
N ALA A 318 7.29 -9.20 0.89
CA ALA A 318 8.50 -9.55 0.14
C ALA A 318 9.12 -10.87 0.62
N ALA A 319 8.98 -11.18 1.92
CA ALA A 319 9.48 -12.42 2.52
C ALA A 319 8.82 -13.67 1.88
N THR A 320 7.53 -13.61 1.54
CA THR A 320 6.82 -14.68 0.83
C THR A 320 7.51 -15.10 -0.48
N TYR A 321 8.15 -14.16 -1.17
CA TYR A 321 8.85 -14.46 -2.43
C TYR A 321 10.30 -14.91 -2.21
N ALA A 322 10.88 -14.62 -1.05
CA ALA A 322 12.24 -15.01 -0.68
C ALA A 322 12.29 -16.40 0.00
N ASP A 323 11.21 -16.78 0.70
CA ASP A 323 11.09 -18.07 1.36
C ASP A 323 10.93 -19.22 0.35
N SER A 324 11.22 -20.44 0.83
CA SER A 324 10.95 -21.67 0.07
C SER A 324 9.47 -21.74 -0.29
N ALA A 325 9.17 -22.09 -1.54
CA ALA A 325 7.80 -22.31 -1.99
C ALA A 325 7.08 -23.40 -1.18
N THR A 326 7.83 -24.35 -0.60
CA THR A 326 7.26 -25.39 0.28
C THR A 326 6.96 -24.92 1.70
N ALA A 327 7.39 -23.72 2.10
CA ALA A 327 7.01 -23.10 3.36
C ALA A 327 5.64 -22.41 3.29
N VAL A 328 5.12 -22.18 2.07
CA VAL A 328 3.85 -21.47 1.86
C VAL A 328 2.70 -22.48 1.82
N PRO A 329 1.69 -22.36 2.71
CA PRO A 329 0.50 -23.20 2.66
C PRO A 329 -0.20 -23.13 1.30
N ILE A 330 -0.94 -24.16 0.89
CA ILE A 330 -1.51 -24.37 -0.46
C ILE A 330 -0.45 -24.61 -1.54
N ILE A 331 0.61 -23.80 -1.61
CA ILE A 331 1.69 -23.99 -2.59
C ILE A 331 2.43 -25.29 -2.31
N ARG A 332 2.78 -25.58 -1.05
CA ARG A 332 3.48 -26.81 -0.68
C ARG A 332 2.72 -28.07 -1.12
N GLN A 333 1.39 -28.08 -1.02
CA GLN A 333 0.54 -29.18 -1.47
C GLN A 333 0.49 -29.26 -2.99
N THR A 334 0.36 -28.11 -3.65
CA THR A 334 0.39 -28.05 -5.12
C THR A 334 1.69 -28.65 -5.66
N ILE A 335 2.83 -28.32 -5.03
CA ILE A 335 4.14 -28.89 -5.36
C ILE A 335 4.18 -30.39 -5.05
N ALA A 336 3.77 -30.81 -3.84
CA ALA A 336 3.76 -32.21 -3.45
C ALA A 336 2.93 -33.06 -4.42
N ARG A 337 1.76 -32.55 -4.82
CA ARG A 337 0.86 -33.21 -5.77
C ARG A 337 1.44 -33.26 -7.18
N ALA A 338 2.07 -32.19 -7.65
CA ALA A 338 2.77 -32.18 -8.94
C ALA A 338 3.91 -33.21 -8.98
N ILE A 339 4.66 -33.34 -7.87
CA ILE A 339 5.71 -34.37 -7.74
C ILE A 339 5.10 -35.77 -7.75
N GLU A 340 4.01 -36.01 -7.03
CA GLU A 340 3.32 -37.31 -7.02
C GLU A 340 2.82 -37.69 -8.42
N LEU A 341 2.17 -36.75 -9.13
CA LEU A 341 1.64 -36.96 -10.49
C LEU A 341 2.75 -37.20 -11.53
N SER A 342 3.96 -36.68 -11.29
CA SER A 342 5.11 -36.88 -12.19
C SER A 342 5.62 -38.33 -12.23
N ASN A 343 5.27 -39.16 -11.24
CA ASN A 343 5.78 -40.53 -11.06
C ASN A 343 7.32 -40.64 -11.03
N TYR A 344 8.04 -39.55 -10.71
CA TYR A 344 9.48 -39.62 -10.50
C TYR A 344 9.81 -40.34 -9.19
N ALA A 345 10.85 -41.18 -9.21
CA ALA A 345 11.31 -41.84 -7.99
C ALA A 345 11.77 -40.79 -6.94
N PRO A 346 11.40 -40.96 -5.66
CA PRO A 346 11.81 -40.03 -4.60
C PRO A 346 13.34 -39.84 -4.57
N GLY A 347 13.78 -38.58 -4.53
CA GLY A 347 15.20 -38.24 -4.50
C GLY A 347 15.97 -38.44 -5.82
N SER A 348 15.30 -38.83 -6.91
CA SER A 348 15.90 -38.90 -8.26
C SER A 348 16.30 -37.53 -8.80
N HIS A 349 17.14 -37.52 -9.84
CA HIS A 349 17.55 -36.28 -10.52
C HIS A 349 16.33 -35.47 -11.00
N TYR A 350 15.39 -36.11 -11.71
CA TYR A 350 14.19 -35.45 -12.23
C TYR A 350 13.26 -34.92 -11.13
N ALA A 351 13.15 -35.62 -9.99
CA ALA A 351 12.39 -35.13 -8.85
C ALA A 351 13.02 -33.87 -8.24
N ARG A 352 14.36 -33.81 -8.16
CA ARG A 352 15.08 -32.61 -7.69
C ARG A 352 14.98 -31.46 -8.67
N ASP A 353 15.05 -31.74 -9.97
CA ASP A 353 14.89 -30.71 -11.01
C ASP A 353 13.49 -30.10 -10.98
N LEU A 354 12.45 -30.92 -10.86
CA LEU A 354 11.06 -30.44 -10.73
C LEU A 354 10.88 -29.59 -9.46
N MET A 355 11.44 -30.04 -8.34
CA MET A 355 11.41 -29.26 -7.10
C MET A 355 12.13 -27.91 -7.26
N HIS A 356 13.30 -27.89 -7.90
CA HIS A 356 14.04 -26.65 -8.16
C HIS A 356 13.28 -25.71 -9.11
N PHE A 357 12.59 -26.27 -10.10
CA PHE A 357 11.69 -25.50 -10.97
C PHE A 357 10.56 -24.87 -10.16
N CYS A 358 9.86 -25.63 -9.32
CA CYS A 358 8.79 -25.10 -8.47
C CYS A 358 9.30 -24.00 -7.51
N GLU A 359 10.52 -24.14 -6.97
CA GLU A 359 11.16 -23.14 -6.10
C GLU A 359 11.48 -21.82 -6.81
N THR A 360 11.59 -21.82 -8.13
CA THR A 360 11.88 -20.61 -8.93
C THR A 360 10.67 -20.14 -9.73
N PHE A 361 9.59 -20.92 -9.76
CA PHE A 361 8.36 -20.58 -10.44
C PHE A 361 7.65 -19.40 -9.74
N PRO A 362 6.96 -18.51 -10.49
CA PRO A 362 6.24 -17.39 -9.89
C PRO A 362 5.20 -17.86 -8.88
N ARG A 363 5.28 -17.38 -7.63
CA ARG A 363 4.37 -17.78 -6.54
C ARG A 363 2.91 -17.49 -6.87
N ASP A 364 2.67 -16.34 -7.51
CA ASP A 364 1.34 -15.91 -7.95
C ASP A 364 0.68 -16.93 -8.90
N GLU A 365 1.47 -17.59 -9.73
CA GLU A 365 0.99 -18.65 -10.63
C GLU A 365 0.75 -19.94 -9.85
N LEU A 366 1.65 -20.31 -8.92
CA LEU A 366 1.48 -21.51 -8.06
C LEU A 366 0.18 -21.46 -7.25
N PHE A 367 -0.23 -20.29 -6.75
CA PHE A 367 -1.51 -20.12 -6.06
C PHE A 367 -2.73 -20.37 -6.96
N GLN A 368 -2.58 -20.24 -8.27
CA GLN A 368 -3.66 -20.32 -9.26
C GLN A 368 -3.68 -21.64 -10.02
N VAL A 369 -2.60 -22.43 -9.97
CA VAL A 369 -2.58 -23.77 -10.55
C VAL A 369 -3.62 -24.62 -9.82
N SER A 370 -4.55 -25.17 -10.59
CA SER A 370 -5.36 -26.28 -10.12
C SER A 370 -4.59 -27.58 -10.41
N PRO A 371 -4.50 -28.51 -9.45
CA PRO A 371 -3.83 -29.80 -9.66
C PRO A 371 -4.30 -30.56 -10.90
#